data_AF-A0A9W9P3L9-F1
#
_entry.id   AF-A0A9W9P3L9-F1
#
_cell.length_a   1.000
_cell.length_b   1.000
_cell.length_c   1.000
_cell.angle_alpha   90.00
_cell.angle_beta   90.00
_cell.angle_gamma   90.00
#
_symmetry.space_group_name_H-M   'P 1'
#
loop_
_entity.id
_entity.type
_entity.pdbx_description
1 polymer ?
#
loop_
_entity_poly.entity_id
_entity_poly.type
_entity_poly.pdbx_seq_one_letter_code
_entity_poly.pdbx_strand_id
1 'polypeptide(L)' 'MGGVIRFEQPEAFEEHNDNVVQILDNNNIPEGSYPATRSFPPIYFVPELEEGNPAVPQLRGLDGVNVDIQEDDE' A
#
# COMPACT_ATOMS: atom_id res chain seq x y z
N MET A 1 -14.79 1.20 -0.22
CA MET A 1 -13.81 0.17 -0.63
C MET A 1 -12.48 0.82 -0.95
N GLY A 2 -11.39 0.18 -0.58
CA GLY A 2 -10.03 0.70 -0.74
C GLY A 2 -9.02 -0.13 0.05
N GLY A 3 -7.74 0.06 -0.25
CA GLY A 3 -6.65 -0.69 0.34
C GLY A 3 -5.96 0.07 1.45
N VAL A 4 -5.46 -0.66 2.44
CA VAL A 4 -4.61 -0.13 3.51
C VAL A 4 -3.28 -0.85 3.44
N ILE A 5 -2.20 -0.08 3.30
CA ILE A 5 -0.83 -0.60 3.26
C ILE A 5 -0.15 -0.27 4.58
N ARG A 6 0.42 -1.29 5.22
CA ARG A 6 1.15 -1.19 6.49
C ARG A 6 2.50 -1.86 6.34
N PHE A 7 3.52 -1.30 6.98
CA PHE A 7 4.82 -1.94 7.11
C PHE A 7 4.92 -2.57 8.51
N GLU A 8 5.37 -3.83 8.59
CA GLU A 8 5.48 -4.55 9.87
C GLU A 8 6.53 -3.92 10.79
N GLN A 9 7.63 -3.46 10.19
CA GLN A 9 8.79 -2.92 10.91
C GLN A 9 9.36 -1.70 10.18
N PRO A 10 10.07 -0.81 10.89
CA PRO A 10 10.81 0.29 10.28
C PRO A 10 11.75 -0.14 9.15
N GLU A 11 12.45 -1.27 9.31
CA GLU A 11 13.34 -1.81 8.29
C GLU A 11 12.61 -2.13 6.98
N ALA A 12 11.40 -2.72 7.07
CA ALA A 12 10.57 -3.00 5.90
C ALA A 12 10.13 -1.72 5.17
N PHE A 13 9.89 -0.64 5.92
CA PHE A 13 9.64 0.67 5.31
C PHE A 13 10.89 1.22 4.61
N GLU A 14 12.05 1.20 5.27
CA GLU A 14 13.29 1.70 4.68
C GLU A 14 13.71 0.92 3.42
N GLU A 15 13.44 -0.39 3.38
CA GLU A 15 13.79 -1.26 2.25
C GLU A 15 12.76 -1.20 1.11
N HIS A 16 11.46 -1.14 1.44
CA HIS A 16 10.40 -1.33 0.45
C HIS A 16 9.56 -0.10 0.16
N ASN A 17 9.68 1.02 0.88
CA ASN A 17 8.86 2.20 0.63
C ASN A 17 8.98 2.70 -0.82
N ASP A 18 10.20 2.82 -1.35
CA ASP A 18 10.40 3.24 -2.75
C ASP A 18 9.73 2.27 -3.74
N ASN A 19 9.80 0.96 -3.46
CA ASN A 19 9.13 -0.07 -4.27
C ASN A 19 7.60 0.05 -4.18
N VAL A 20 7.05 0.28 -2.99
CA VAL A 20 5.61 0.50 -2.77
C VAL A 20 5.13 1.70 -3.57
N VAL A 21 5.82 2.84 -3.46
CA VAL A 21 5.50 4.07 -4.21
C VAL A 21 5.58 3.81 -5.71
N GLN A 22 6.63 3.14 -6.18
CA GLN A 22 6.79 2.82 -7.61
C GLN A 22 5.70 1.87 -8.13
N ILE A 23 5.32 0.85 -7.35
CA ILE A 23 4.23 -0.05 -7.70
C ILE A 23 2.92 0.73 -7.81
N LEU A 24 2.61 1.60 -6.85
CA LEU A 24 1.39 2.41 -6.89
C LEU A 24 1.38 3.35 -8.11
N ASP A 25 2.48 4.07 -8.35
CA ASP A 25 2.60 5.00 -9.48
C ASP A 25 2.44 4.30 -10.83
N ASN A 26 3.09 3.14 -11.02
CA ASN A 26 2.94 2.30 -12.22
C ASN A 26 1.51 1.80 -12.45
N ASN A 27 0.68 1.76 -11.40
CA ASN A 27 -0.72 1.36 -11.46
C ASN A 27 -1.69 2.56 -11.46
N ASN A 28 -1.21 3.75 -11.84
CA ASN A 28 -1.96 5.01 -11.92
C ASN A 28 -2.42 5.55 -10.56
N ILE A 29 -1.73 5.20 -9.48
CA ILE A 29 -1.97 5.71 -8.13
C ILE A 29 -0.74 6.54 -7.73
N PRO A 30 -0.64 7.80 -8.17
CA PRO A 30 0.56 8.60 -7.97
C PRO A 30 0.76 8.96 -6.49
N GLU A 31 2.02 9.15 -6.09
CA GLU A 31 2.35 9.60 -4.74
C GLU A 31 1.63 10.92 -4.40
N GLY A 32 1.06 11.00 -3.20
CA GLY A 32 0.28 12.16 -2.74
C GLY A 32 -1.20 12.14 -3.12
N SER A 33 -1.65 11.19 -3.94
CA SER A 33 -3.09 10.95 -4.17
C SER A 33 -3.78 10.26 -2.99
N TYR A 34 -3.01 9.51 -2.19
CA TYR A 34 -3.49 8.77 -1.03
C TYR A 34 -3.00 9.38 0.29
N PRO A 35 -3.85 9.47 1.33
CA PRO A 35 -3.43 9.93 2.64
C PRO A 35 -2.52 8.93 3.34
N ALA A 36 -1.60 9.47 4.14
CA ALA A 36 -0.69 8.73 5.01
C ALA A 36 -0.80 9.18 6.47
N THR A 37 -0.62 8.26 7.42
CA THR A 37 -0.50 8.65 8.83
C THR A 37 0.82 9.38 9.11
N ARG A 38 0.81 10.24 10.12
CA ARG A 38 2.03 10.86 10.68
C ARG A 38 2.71 9.95 11.71
N SER A 39 2.90 8.67 11.37
CA SER A 39 3.58 7.67 12.19
C SER A 39 4.80 7.11 11.44
N PHE A 40 5.68 6.44 12.17
CA PHE A 40 6.80 5.71 11.57
C PHE A 40 6.77 4.24 12.03
N PRO A 41 6.58 3.27 11.11
CA PRO A 41 6.29 3.48 9.69
C PRO A 41 4.91 4.13 9.44
N PRO A 42 4.74 4.82 8.30
CA PRO A 42 3.44 5.37 7.91
C PRO A 42 2.49 4.24 7.49
N ILE A 43 1.19 4.52 7.60
CA ILE A 43 0.12 3.69 7.06
C ILE A 43 -0.47 4.45 5.88
N TYR A 44 -0.52 3.81 4.71
CA TYR A 44 -1.12 4.39 3.51
C TYR A 44 -2.55 3.91 3.34
N PHE A 45 -3.47 4.85 3.12
CA PHE A 45 -4.87 4.56 2.82
C PHE A 45 -5.11 4.86 1.36
N VAL A 46 -5.15 3.82 0.55
CA VAL A 46 -5.18 3.91 -0.91
C VAL A 46 -6.59 3.54 -1.39
N PRO A 47 -7.51 4.50 -1.54
CA PRO A 47 -8.91 4.19 -1.91
C PRO A 47 -9.04 3.54 -3.29
N GLU A 48 -8.10 3.80 -4.20
CA GLU A 48 -8.07 3.23 -5.56
C GLU A 48 -7.47 1.81 -5.62
N LEU A 49 -7.02 1.28 -4.48
CA LEU A 49 -6.47 -0.07 -4.38
C LEU A 49 -7.58 -1.07 -3.98
N GLU A 50 -8.01 -1.88 -4.93
CA GLU A 50 -9.05 -2.90 -4.77
C GLU A 50 -8.47 -4.30 -5.07
N GLU A 51 -9.13 -5.40 -4.66
CA GLU A 51 -8.60 -6.78 -4.76
C GLU A 51 -8.29 -7.19 -6.21
N GLY A 52 -8.93 -6.56 -7.20
CA GLY A 52 -8.66 -6.73 -8.63
C GLY A 52 -7.52 -5.88 -9.19
N ASN A 53 -6.92 -4.99 -8.41
CA ASN A 53 -5.87 -4.08 -8.87
C ASN A 53 -4.53 -4.83 -9.03
N PRO A 54 -3.84 -4.73 -10.18
CA PRO A 54 -2.57 -5.40 -10.40
C PRO A 54 -1.44 -5.01 -9.43
N ALA A 55 -1.58 -3.89 -8.70
CA ALA A 55 -0.67 -3.52 -7.62
C ALA A 55 -0.75 -4.46 -6.41
N VAL A 56 -1.92 -5.01 -6.08
CA VAL A 56 -2.13 -5.82 -4.87
C VAL A 56 -1.20 -7.04 -4.78
N PRO A 57 -1.11 -7.94 -5.79
CA PRO A 57 -0.20 -9.08 -5.72
C PRO A 57 1.27 -8.66 -5.71
N GLN A 58 1.62 -7.50 -6.29
CA GLN A 58 2.98 -6.97 -6.26
C GLN A 58 3.36 -6.47 -4.87
N LEU A 59 2.46 -5.73 -4.22
CA LEU A 59 2.65 -5.20 -2.87
C LEU A 59 2.69 -6.32 -1.83
N ARG A 60 1.80 -7.32 -1.92
CA ARG A 60 1.81 -8.51 -1.05
C ARG A 60 3.05 -9.41 -1.27
N GLY A 61 3.80 -9.20 -2.35
CA GLY A 61 5.05 -9.89 -2.62
C GLY A 61 6.27 -9.26 -1.92
N LEU A 62 6.11 -8.10 -1.30
CA LEU A 62 7.18 -7.42 -0.55
C LEU A 62 7.19 -7.93 0.90
N ASP A 63 8.37 -8.30 1.39
CA ASP A 63 8.52 -8.81 2.75
C ASP A 63 8.23 -7.70 3.77
N GLY A 64 7.45 -8.01 4.81
CA GLY A 64 7.07 -7.00 5.81
C GLY A 64 6.12 -5.90 5.32
N VAL A 65 5.48 -6.05 4.13
CA VAL A 65 4.41 -5.16 3.64
C VAL A 65 3.06 -5.89 3.70
N ASN A 66 2.17 -5.41 4.56
CA ASN A 66 0.82 -5.92 4.71
C ASN A 66 -0.17 -5.05 3.94
N VAL A 67 -0.95 -5.69 3.06
CA VAL A 67 -2.00 -5.03 2.27
C VAL A 67 -3.36 -5.62 2.62
N ASP A 68 -4.16 -4.84 3.33
CA ASP A 68 -5.55 -5.13 3.64
C ASP A 68 -6.44 -4.45 2.61
N ILE A 69 -7.20 -5.23 1.85
CA ILE A 69 -8.25 -4.70 0.97
C ILE A 69 -9.57 -4.76 1.73
N GLN A 70 -10.25 -3.62 1.85
CA GLN A 70 -11.59 -3.57 2.43
C GLN A 70 -12.61 -3.78 1.31
N GLU A 71 -13.02 -5.03 1.14
CA GLU A 71 -14.22 -5.41 0.36
C GLU A 71 -15.43 -5.27 1.30
N ASP A 72 -16.51 -4.58 0.87
CA ASP A 72 -17.77 -4.69 1.60
C ASP A 72 -18.29 -6.13 1.42
N ASP A 73 -18.36 -6.88 2.51
CA ASP A 73 -19.24 -8.03 2.62
C ASP A 73 -20.71 -7.52 2.60
N GLU A 74 -21.27 -7.31 1.41
CA GLU A 74 -22.73 -7.20 1.18
C GLU A 74 -23.23 -8.20 0.12
#